data_AF-A0A0M9YEQ6-F1
#
_entry.id   AF-A0A0M9YEQ6-F1
#
_cell.length_a   1.000
_cell.length_b   1.000
_cell.length_c   1.000
_cell.angle_alpha   90.00
_cell.angle_beta   90.00
_cell.angle_gamma   90.00
#
_symmetry.space_group_name_H-M   'P 1'
#
loop_
_entity.id
_entity.type
_entity.pdbx_description
1 polymer ?
#
loop_
_entity_poly.entity_id
_entity_poly.type
_entity_poly.pdbx_seq_one_letter_code
_entity_poly.pdbx_strand_id
1 'polypeptide(L)'
;MARNLPRLIPTGKCFCGCGNDVGLGSFFARGHDKVAEAALIAVEYGGSVAQMLHAKGFGPSHSVVHKAVRDAGWEYCEPCDYYGAPASMRNHEKKAHREK
;
A
#
# COMPACT_ATOMS: atom_id res chain seq x y z
N MET A 1 -8.26 -3.22 14.60
CA MET A 1 -7.11 -2.77 15.42
C MET A 1 -5.83 -3.05 14.65
N ALA A 2 -5.03 -2.01 14.38
CA ALA A 2 -3.72 -2.19 13.77
C ALA A 2 -2.85 -3.07 14.67
N ARG A 3 -2.09 -4.00 14.08
CA ARG A 3 -1.13 -4.80 14.85
C ARG A 3 -0.12 -3.85 15.50
N ASN A 4 0.27 -4.12 16.75
CA ASN A 4 1.31 -3.36 17.43
C ASN A 4 2.67 -3.72 16.81
N LEU A 5 3.02 -3.03 15.72
CA LEU A 5 4.27 -3.22 15.01
C LEU A 5 5.37 -2.39 15.69
N PRO A 6 6.60 -2.90 15.78
CA PRO A 6 7.70 -2.15 16.38
C PRO A 6 7.98 -0.87 15.60
N ARG A 7 8.37 0.19 16.31
CA ARG A 7 8.86 1.41 15.69
C ARG A 7 10.18 1.12 14.98
N LEU A 8 10.20 1.31 13.67
CA LEU A 8 11.42 1.22 12.86
C LEU A 8 12.10 2.60 12.79
N ILE A 9 13.44 2.62 12.74
CA ILE A 9 14.25 3.84 12.62
C ILE A 9 15.01 3.79 11.29
N PRO A 10 14.93 4.85 10.46
CA PRO A 10 15.73 4.94 9.24
C PRO A 10 17.23 4.90 9.52
N THR A 11 17.98 4.12 8.74
CA THR A 11 19.42 3.87 8.96
C THR A 11 20.33 4.71 8.06
N GLY A 12 19.76 5.52 7.16
CA GLY A 12 20.51 6.22 6.11
C GLY A 12 20.81 5.36 4.88
N LYS A 13 20.49 4.06 4.91
CA LYS A 13 20.58 3.16 3.75
C LYS A 13 19.21 2.69 3.30
N CYS A 14 19.06 2.49 1.98
CA CYS A 14 17.80 2.07 1.39
C CYS A 14 17.39 0.68 1.90
N PHE A 15 16.19 0.61 2.51
CA PHE A 15 15.63 -0.61 3.10
C PHE A 15 15.31 -1.71 2.09
N CYS A 16 15.30 -1.42 0.80
CA CYS A 16 15.20 -2.47 -0.24
C CYS A 16 16.48 -3.33 -0.34
N GLY A 17 17.56 -2.98 0.37
CA GLY A 17 18.81 -3.75 0.41
C GLY A 17 19.82 -3.42 -0.69
N CYS A 18 19.56 -2.42 -1.56
CA CYS A 18 20.47 -2.09 -2.67
C CYS A 18 21.76 -1.35 -2.23
N GLY A 19 21.86 -0.93 -0.98
CA GLY A 19 23.04 -0.23 -0.44
C GLY A 19 23.10 1.27 -0.70
N ASN A 20 22.19 1.83 -1.51
CA ASN A 20 22.13 3.27 -1.79
C ASN A 20 21.87 4.09 -0.52
N ASP A 21 22.50 5.25 -0.43
CA ASP A 21 22.18 6.26 0.57
C ASP A 21 20.78 6.87 0.34
N VAL A 22 20.11 7.20 1.42
CA VAL A 22 18.78 7.84 1.40
C VAL A 22 18.78 9.09 2.27
N GLY A 23 17.91 10.04 1.92
CA GLY A 23 17.79 11.30 2.67
C GLY A 23 17.41 11.07 4.14
N LEU A 24 17.76 12.04 5.00
CA LEU A 24 17.44 12.01 6.42
C LEU A 24 15.94 11.71 6.65
N GLY A 25 15.67 10.75 7.53
CA GLY A 25 14.30 10.32 7.85
C GLY A 25 13.62 9.42 6.82
N SER A 26 14.27 9.11 5.69
CA SER A 26 13.70 8.23 4.65
C SER A 26 14.17 6.79 4.82
N PHE A 27 13.27 5.82 4.59
CA PHE A 27 13.62 4.40 4.53
C PHE A 27 14.06 3.96 3.13
N PHE A 28 13.51 4.56 2.08
CA PHE A 28 13.69 4.11 0.70
C PHE A 28 14.21 5.22 -0.19
N ALA A 29 15.04 4.84 -1.17
CA ALA A 29 15.26 5.68 -2.35
C ALA A 29 13.95 5.81 -3.14
N ARG A 30 13.85 6.83 -4.00
CA ARG A 30 12.60 7.12 -4.74
C ARG A 30 12.12 5.89 -5.53
N GLY A 31 10.93 5.40 -5.21
CA GLY A 31 10.29 4.24 -5.86
C GLY A 31 10.77 2.87 -5.40
N HIS A 32 11.78 2.80 -4.51
CA HIS A 32 12.32 1.53 -4.03
C HIS A 32 11.43 0.83 -3.00
N ASP A 33 10.44 1.52 -2.44
CA ASP A 33 9.37 0.93 -1.64
C ASP A 33 8.56 -0.08 -2.46
N LYS A 34 8.20 0.28 -3.70
CA LYS A 34 7.49 -0.61 -4.62
C LYS A 34 8.36 -1.72 -5.19
N VAL A 35 9.65 -1.45 -5.41
CA VAL A 35 10.62 -2.51 -5.78
C VAL A 35 10.73 -3.54 -4.66
N ALA A 36 10.87 -3.10 -3.41
CA ALA A 36 10.94 -4.00 -2.25
C ALA A 36 9.65 -4.82 -2.08
N GLU A 37 8.48 -4.20 -2.21
CA GLU A 37 7.18 -4.89 -2.18
C GLU A 37 7.09 -5.96 -3.28
N ALA A 38 7.43 -5.64 -4.52
CA ALA A 38 7.41 -6.58 -5.63
C ALA A 38 8.43 -7.72 -5.46
N ALA A 39 9.63 -7.42 -4.97
CA ALA A 39 10.65 -8.43 -4.68
C ALA A 39 10.19 -9.40 -3.58
N LEU A 40 9.54 -8.89 -2.53
CA LEU A 40 8.95 -9.73 -1.49
C LEU A 40 7.88 -10.66 -2.07
N ILE A 41 7.02 -10.15 -2.94
CA ILE A 41 5.98 -10.96 -3.61
C ILE A 41 6.62 -12.01 -4.54
N ALA A 42 7.70 -11.67 -5.23
CA ALA A 42 8.46 -12.60 -6.06
C ALA A 42 9.03 -13.77 -5.25
N VAL A 43 9.70 -13.46 -4.14
CA VAL A 43 10.37 -14.45 -3.29
C VAL A 43 9.37 -15.34 -2.54
N GLU A 44 8.33 -14.76 -1.96
CA GLU A 44 7.41 -15.49 -1.07
C GLU A 44 6.21 -16.11 -1.80
N TYR A 45 5.81 -15.53 -2.94
CA TYR A 45 4.56 -15.86 -3.62
C TYR A 45 4.71 -16.06 -5.14
N GLY A 46 5.94 -16.23 -5.62
CA GLY A 46 6.22 -16.48 -7.05
C GLY A 46 5.80 -15.34 -7.97
N GLY A 47 5.75 -14.11 -7.45
CA GLY A 47 5.36 -12.92 -8.21
C GLY A 47 3.86 -12.75 -8.38
N SER A 48 3.05 -13.62 -7.75
CA SER A 48 1.59 -13.57 -7.87
C SER A 48 0.96 -12.83 -6.69
N VAL A 49 0.44 -11.63 -6.97
CA VAL A 49 -0.38 -10.87 -6.01
C VAL A 49 -1.62 -11.68 -5.59
N ALA A 50 -2.21 -12.43 -6.51
CA ALA A 50 -3.36 -13.28 -6.21
C ALA A 50 -3.01 -14.37 -5.19
N GLN A 51 -1.85 -15.03 -5.32
CA GLN A 51 -1.38 -16.00 -4.33
C GLN A 51 -1.07 -15.34 -2.98
N MET A 52 -0.43 -14.17 -2.98
CA MET A 52 -0.22 -13.40 -1.75
C MET A 52 -1.54 -13.10 -1.03
N LEU A 53 -2.54 -12.58 -1.76
CA LEU A 53 -3.85 -12.26 -1.20
C LEU A 53 -4.54 -13.50 -0.64
N HIS A 54 -4.54 -14.60 -1.41
CA HIS A 54 -5.10 -15.88 -0.98
C HIS A 54 -4.42 -16.40 0.29
N ALA A 55 -3.08 -16.36 0.35
CA ALA A 55 -2.29 -16.77 1.51
C ALA A 55 -2.54 -15.91 2.76
N LYS A 56 -3.04 -14.67 2.59
CA LYS A 56 -3.48 -13.79 3.69
C LYS A 56 -4.98 -13.89 3.99
N GLY A 57 -5.68 -14.84 3.35
CA GLY A 57 -7.10 -15.10 3.55
C GLY A 57 -8.04 -14.17 2.79
N PHE A 58 -7.53 -13.42 1.80
CA PHE A 58 -8.32 -12.55 0.94
C PHE A 58 -8.63 -13.20 -0.40
N GLY A 59 -9.69 -12.72 -1.04
CA GLY A 59 -10.12 -13.21 -2.36
C GLY A 59 -11.47 -12.60 -2.75
N PRO A 60 -12.12 -13.13 -3.80
CA PRO A 60 -13.41 -12.60 -4.29
C PRO A 60 -14.50 -12.54 -3.22
N SER A 61 -14.53 -13.51 -2.30
CA SER A 61 -15.51 -13.56 -1.20
C SER A 61 -15.04 -12.84 0.08
N HIS A 62 -13.76 -12.45 0.17
CA HIS A 62 -13.21 -11.74 1.32
C HIS A 62 -12.31 -10.59 0.84
N SER A 63 -12.96 -9.45 0.59
CA SER A 63 -12.34 -8.27 -0.02
C SER A 63 -11.32 -7.59 0.91
N VAL A 64 -10.07 -7.49 0.44
CA VAL A 64 -9.02 -6.73 1.12
C VAL A 64 -9.31 -5.23 1.11
N VAL A 65 -9.96 -4.73 0.06
CA VAL A 65 -10.30 -3.31 -0.09
C VAL A 65 -11.40 -2.91 0.89
N HIS A 66 -12.48 -3.70 1.00
CA HIS A 66 -13.52 -3.45 1.99
C HIS A 66 -12.99 -3.58 3.42
N LYS A 67 -12.08 -4.52 3.65
CA LYS A 67 -11.36 -4.60 4.93
C LYS A 67 -10.54 -3.34 5.20
N ALA A 68 -9.86 -2.79 4.20
CA ALA A 68 -9.08 -1.55 4.35
C ALA A 68 -9.98 -0.35 4.69
N VAL A 69 -11.17 -0.26 4.08
CA VAL A 69 -12.15 0.78 4.43
C VAL A 69 -12.58 0.67 5.88
N ARG A 70 -12.98 -0.54 6.30
CA ARG A 70 -13.49 -0.79 7.66
C ARG A 70 -12.41 -0.64 8.74
N ASP A 71 -11.19 -1.11 8.48
CA ASP A 71 -10.19 -1.34 9.53
C ASP A 71 -8.96 -0.42 9.44
N ALA A 72 -8.73 0.25 8.30
CA ALA A 72 -7.48 0.97 8.00
C ALA A 72 -7.69 2.39 7.46
N GLY A 73 -8.92 2.93 7.58
CA GLY A 73 -9.23 4.31 7.22
C GLY A 73 -9.14 4.62 5.72
N TRP A 74 -9.28 3.60 4.86
CA TRP A 74 -9.57 3.86 3.45
C TRP A 74 -11.01 4.35 3.31
N GLU A 75 -11.29 5.07 2.24
CA GLU A 75 -12.60 5.64 1.97
C GLU A 75 -13.17 5.07 0.67
N TYR A 76 -14.48 5.21 0.53
CA TYR A 76 -15.27 4.78 -0.61
C TYR A 76 -15.95 5.99 -1.24
N CYS A 77 -15.87 6.10 -2.56
CA CYS A 77 -16.51 7.15 -3.33
C CYS A 77 -17.87 6.66 -3.84
N GLU A 78 -18.96 7.08 -3.20
CA GLU A 78 -20.32 6.67 -3.58
C GLU A 78 -20.68 6.98 -5.06
N PRO A 79 -20.26 8.12 -5.65
CA PRO A 79 -20.62 8.45 -7.03
C PRO A 79 -20.02 7.54 -8.11
N CYS A 80 -18.92 6.81 -7.86
CA CYS A 80 -18.26 6.02 -8.93
C CYS A 80 -17.49 4.77 -8.46
N ASP A 81 -17.85 4.23 -7.30
CA ASP A 81 -17.29 2.98 -6.75
C ASP A 81 -15.76 2.97 -6.52
N TYR A 82 -15.13 4.14 -6.44
CA TYR A 82 -13.68 4.23 -6.22
C TYR A 82 -13.33 3.99 -4.74
N TYR A 83 -12.25 3.27 -4.49
CA TYR A 83 -11.72 3.03 -3.15
C TYR A 83 -10.29 3.55 -3.05
N GLY A 84 -9.94 4.24 -1.98
CA GLY A 84 -8.60 4.78 -1.83
C GLY A 84 -8.24 5.17 -0.41
N ALA A 85 -6.93 5.32 -0.18
CA ALA A 85 -6.45 6.02 0.99
C ALA A 85 -6.90 7.50 0.96
N PRO A 86 -7.04 8.18 2.11
CA PRO A 86 -7.56 9.55 2.18
C PRO A 86 -6.84 10.55 1.26
N ALA A 87 -5.52 10.39 1.09
CA ALA A 87 -4.75 11.26 0.19
C ALA A 87 -5.11 11.08 -1.30
N SER A 88 -5.42 9.85 -1.71
CA SER A 88 -5.86 9.55 -3.08
C SER A 88 -7.28 10.03 -3.33
N MET A 89 -8.16 9.96 -2.33
CA MET A 89 -9.58 10.34 -2.42
C MET A 89 -9.75 11.82 -2.71
N ARG A 90 -9.04 12.70 -1.98
CA ARG A 90 -9.05 14.15 -2.24
C ARG A 90 -8.67 14.51 -3.67
N ASN A 91 -7.73 13.76 -4.27
CA ASN A 91 -7.32 13.97 -5.65
C ASN A 91 -8.32 13.39 -6.64
N HIS A 92 -8.91 12.25 -6.30
CA HIS A 92 -9.96 11.60 -7.07
C HIS A 92 -11.20 12.50 -7.19
N GLU A 93 -11.77 12.97 -6.09
CA GLU A 93 -12.97 13.81 -6.07
C GLU A 93 -12.82 15.06 -6.94
N LYS A 94 -11.68 15.77 -6.79
CA LYS A 94 -11.39 16.98 -7.57
C LYS A 94 -11.29 16.74 -9.07
N LYS A 95 -10.87 15.55 -9.51
CA LYS A 95 -10.64 15.24 -10.93
C LYS A 95 -11.85 14.55 -11.55
N ALA A 96 -12.50 13.65 -10.82
CA ALA A 96 -13.56 12.79 -11.31
C ALA A 96 -14.96 13.41 -11.14
N HIS A 97 -15.15 14.30 -10.16
CA HIS A 97 -16.45 14.87 -9.81
C HIS A 97 -16.48 16.39 -9.86
N ARG A 98 -15.57 17.03 -10.61
CA ARG A 98 -15.66 18.47 -10.84
C ARG A 98 -16.94 18.75 -11.62
N GLU A 99 -17.88 19.44 -10.99
CA GLU A 99 -19.06 20.00 -11.65
C GLU A 99 -18.60 20.84 -12.86
N LYS A 100 -19.29 20.67 -14.00
CA LYS A 100 -19.10 21.54 -15.15
C LYS A 100 -19.73 22.90 -14.88
#